data_AF-A0A9D3BK99-F1
#
_entry.id   AF-A0A9D3BK99-F1
#
_cell.length_a   1.000
_cell.length_b   1.000
_cell.length_c   1.000
_cell.angle_alpha   90.00
_cell.angle_beta   90.00
_cell.angle_gamma   90.00
#
_symmetry.space_group_name_H-M   'P 1'
#
loop_
_entity.id
_entity.type
_entity.pdbx_description
1 polymer ?
#
loop_
_entity_poly.entity_id
_entity_poly.type
_entity_poly.pdbx_seq_one_letter_code
_entity_poly.pdbx_strand_id
1 'polypeptide(L)'
;MEGPSCQVPAAQDGEARRVDRRESGGSGTEPTRDTRTHFRVCRFIMETGVKLGMRTVPMTTACVLYHRFFQRASVWVYEPYLVAMSCVYLAGKVEEQHIRTRDIINVSHRYFNKGSAPLECDKEFWDLRDSVVQCELLILRQLNFHVSFEHPHE
;
A
#
# COMPACT_ATOMS: atom_id res chain seq x y z
N MET A 1 50.89 18.73 -20.51
CA MET A 1 49.98 18.18 -21.52
C MET A 1 48.85 17.51 -20.75
N GLU A 2 47.89 18.33 -20.34
CA GLU A 2 46.72 17.87 -19.58
C GLU A 2 45.62 17.51 -20.58
N GLY A 3 45.21 16.25 -20.59
CA GLY A 3 44.15 15.75 -21.46
C GLY A 3 42.77 16.23 -20.97
N PRO A 4 41.83 16.53 -21.89
CA PRO A 4 40.57 17.16 -21.51
C PRO A 4 39.60 16.17 -20.86
N SER A 5 39.06 16.63 -19.74
CA SER A 5 37.89 16.12 -19.03
C SER A 5 36.69 16.00 -19.97
N CYS A 6 36.11 14.81 -20.10
CA CYS A 6 34.80 14.62 -20.72
C CYS A 6 33.74 14.60 -19.61
N GLN A 7 33.23 15.78 -19.27
CA GLN A 7 31.91 15.97 -18.67
C GLN A 7 30.88 16.16 -19.80
N VAL A 8 29.79 15.38 -19.75
CA VAL A 8 28.50 15.67 -20.40
C VAL A 8 27.42 14.71 -19.82
N PRO A 9 26.12 15.05 -19.81
CA PRO A 9 25.48 15.75 -18.69
C PRO A 9 24.29 14.97 -18.10
N ALA A 10 23.68 15.54 -17.05
CA ALA A 10 22.41 15.11 -16.47
C ALA A 10 21.30 15.05 -17.52
N ALA A 11 20.82 13.84 -17.81
CA ALA A 11 19.59 13.62 -18.55
C ALA A 11 18.40 13.81 -17.60
N GLN A 12 17.68 14.90 -17.80
CA GLN A 12 16.33 15.09 -17.31
C GLN A 12 15.42 14.16 -18.13
N ASP A 13 14.92 13.07 -17.54
CA ASP A 13 13.83 12.31 -18.14
C ASP A 13 12.50 12.92 -17.70
N GLY A 14 11.95 13.71 -18.61
CA GLY A 14 10.65 14.32 -18.51
C GLY A 14 9.52 13.29 -18.60
N GLU A 15 8.53 13.51 -17.74
CA GLU A 15 7.09 13.36 -17.99
C GLU A 15 6.66 12.39 -19.11
N ALA A 16 6.59 11.10 -18.77
CA ALA A 16 5.78 10.14 -19.52
C ALA A 16 4.31 10.21 -19.06
N ARG A 17 3.58 11.20 -19.60
CA ARG A 17 2.11 11.17 -19.66
C ARG A 17 1.64 10.10 -20.67
N ARG A 18 0.50 9.49 -20.34
CA ARG A 18 -0.38 8.56 -21.12
C ARG A 18 0.10 7.10 -21.03
N VAL A 19 -0.74 6.12 -20.70
CA VAL A 19 -1.92 5.73 -21.49
C VAL A 19 -3.09 5.26 -20.60
N ASP A 20 -4.26 5.65 -21.09
CA ASP A 20 -5.63 5.35 -20.71
C ASP A 20 -5.96 3.85 -20.70
N ARG A 21 -6.64 3.37 -19.65
CA ARG A 21 -7.76 2.45 -19.82
C ARG A 21 -8.71 2.62 -18.63
N ARG A 22 -9.60 3.62 -18.74
CA ARG A 22 -10.81 3.65 -17.92
C ARG A 22 -11.65 2.44 -18.30
N GLU A 23 -11.76 1.45 -17.42
CA GLU A 23 -12.89 0.53 -17.46
C GLU A 23 -14.15 1.32 -17.10
N SER A 24 -14.80 1.86 -18.14
CA SER A 24 -16.09 2.55 -18.00
C SER A 24 -17.20 1.53 -18.15
N GLY A 25 -17.98 1.36 -17.08
CA GLY A 25 -19.23 0.60 -17.13
C GLY A 25 -20.03 0.71 -15.83
N GLY A 26 -20.91 1.73 -15.72
CA GLY A 26 -22.12 1.66 -14.89
C GLY A 26 -22.30 2.67 -13.75
N SER A 27 -23.33 3.52 -13.91
CA SER A 27 -24.11 4.27 -12.90
C SER A 27 -23.45 5.36 -12.04
N GLY A 28 -23.84 6.61 -12.33
CA GLY A 28 -23.35 7.85 -11.71
C GLY A 28 -23.94 8.23 -10.34
N THR A 29 -23.84 7.37 -9.32
CA THR A 29 -24.25 7.72 -7.94
C THR A 29 -23.44 7.03 -6.82
N GLU A 30 -22.14 6.75 -6.96
CA GLU A 30 -21.37 6.09 -5.86
C GLU A 30 -20.06 6.74 -5.33
N PRO A 31 -19.64 7.99 -5.66
CA PRO A 31 -18.35 8.50 -5.18
C PRO A 31 -18.28 8.71 -3.65
N THR A 32 -19.42 8.92 -2.99
CA THR A 32 -19.48 9.27 -1.56
C THR A 32 -19.23 8.06 -0.64
N ARG A 33 -19.72 6.88 -1.03
CA ARG A 33 -19.54 5.63 -0.27
C ARG A 33 -18.11 5.15 -0.34
N ASP A 34 -17.54 5.15 -1.54
CA ASP A 34 -16.15 4.75 -1.77
C ASP A 34 -15.19 5.68 -1.03
N THR A 35 -15.41 7.00 -1.09
CA THR A 35 -14.58 7.98 -0.37
C THR A 35 -14.59 7.75 1.15
N ARG A 36 -15.76 7.44 1.74
CA ARG A 36 -15.85 7.16 3.18
C ARG A 36 -15.12 5.87 3.55
N THR A 37 -15.18 4.86 2.69
CA THR A 37 -14.44 3.60 2.88
C THR A 37 -12.94 3.84 2.79
N HIS A 38 -12.45 4.52 1.74
CA HIS A 38 -11.03 4.87 1.62
C HIS A 38 -10.54 5.68 2.82
N PHE A 39 -11.32 6.65 3.30
CA PHE A 39 -10.95 7.42 4.50
C PHE A 39 -10.81 6.54 5.75
N ARG A 40 -11.75 5.61 5.97
CA ARG A 40 -11.67 4.66 7.10
C ARG A 40 -10.46 3.75 6.99
N VAL A 41 -10.14 3.28 5.78
CA VAL A 41 -9.01 2.38 5.55
C VAL A 41 -7.68 3.12 5.68
N CYS A 42 -7.55 4.35 5.20
CA CYS A 42 -6.35 5.16 5.43
C CYS A 42 -6.15 5.44 6.92
N ARG A 43 -7.24 5.70 7.66
CA ARG A 43 -7.19 5.80 9.12
C ARG A 43 -6.72 4.50 9.77
N PHE A 44 -7.20 3.34 9.28
CA PHE A 44 -6.71 2.03 9.71
C PHE A 44 -5.22 1.84 9.45
N ILE A 45 -4.71 2.22 8.26
CA ILE A 45 -3.28 2.16 7.93
C ILE A 45 -2.48 3.00 8.92
N MET A 46 -2.91 4.23 9.22
CA MET A 46 -2.22 5.11 10.17
C MET A 46 -2.25 4.56 11.59
N GLU A 47 -3.41 4.13 12.10
CA GLU A 47 -3.53 3.59 13.46
C GLU A 47 -2.74 2.28 13.63
N THR A 48 -2.75 1.42 12.61
CA THR A 48 -1.97 0.17 12.60
C THR A 48 -0.48 0.47 12.52
N GLY A 49 -0.07 1.41 11.66
CA GLY A 49 1.33 1.83 11.54
C GLY A 49 1.91 2.36 12.85
N VAL A 50 1.16 3.21 13.57
CA VAL A 50 1.56 3.71 14.90
C VAL A 50 1.69 2.54 15.89
N LYS A 51 0.74 1.62 15.93
CA LYS A 51 0.79 0.44 16.82
C LYS A 51 1.94 -0.52 16.50
N LEU A 52 2.37 -0.59 15.25
CA LEU A 52 3.51 -1.39 14.79
C LEU A 52 4.86 -0.69 14.99
N GLY A 53 4.87 0.57 15.44
CA GLY A 53 6.11 1.35 15.55
C GLY A 53 6.71 1.74 14.20
N MET A 54 5.87 1.90 13.17
CA MET A 54 6.32 2.34 11.84
C MET A 54 6.78 3.79 11.86
N ARG A 55 7.86 4.08 11.12
CA ARG A 55 8.24 5.45 10.78
C ARG A 55 7.17 6.09 9.89
N THR A 56 7.13 7.41 9.89
CA THR A 56 6.18 8.21 9.09
C THR A 56 6.32 7.97 7.59
N VAL A 57 7.55 7.76 7.12
CA VAL A 57 7.91 7.48 5.72
C VAL A 57 7.18 6.22 5.19
N PRO A 58 7.42 4.99 5.70
CA PRO A 58 6.70 3.79 5.25
C PRO A 58 5.20 3.82 5.48
N MET A 59 4.73 4.51 6.52
CA MET A 59 3.30 4.70 6.74
C MET A 59 2.67 5.57 5.63
N THR A 60 3.38 6.60 5.18
CA THR A 60 2.96 7.44 4.05
C THR A 60 2.99 6.65 2.75
N THR A 61 4.07 5.88 2.50
CA THR A 61 4.19 4.98 1.36
C THR A 61 3.04 3.98 1.29
N ALA A 62 2.65 3.38 2.42
CA ALA A 62 1.50 2.47 2.48
C ALA A 62 0.18 3.15 2.07
N CYS A 63 -0.09 4.37 2.55
CA CYS A 63 -1.27 5.15 2.14
C CYS A 63 -1.27 5.46 0.64
N VAL A 64 -0.12 5.85 0.08
CA VAL A 64 -0.02 6.17 -1.36
C VAL A 64 -0.19 4.91 -2.21
N LEU A 65 0.41 3.78 -1.82
CA LEU A 65 0.23 2.49 -2.49
C LEU A 65 -1.25 2.09 -2.53
N TYR A 66 -1.95 2.21 -1.40
CA TYR A 66 -3.38 1.93 -1.30
C TYR A 66 -4.20 2.80 -2.27
N HIS A 67 -3.95 4.11 -2.28
CA HIS A 67 -4.67 5.02 -3.17
C HIS A 67 -4.37 4.73 -4.65
N ARG A 68 -3.10 4.48 -5.02
CA ARG A 68 -2.73 4.14 -6.42
C ARG A 68 -3.34 2.82 -6.87
N PHE A 69 -3.49 1.86 -5.96
CA PHE A 69 -4.15 0.60 -6.26
C PHE A 69 -5.63 0.82 -6.61
N PHE A 70 -6.38 1.50 -5.74
CA PHE A 70 -7.82 1.76 -5.93
C PHE A 70 -8.15 2.83 -6.99
N GLN A 71 -7.15 3.50 -7.57
CA GLN A 71 -7.34 4.27 -8.80
C GLN A 71 -7.56 3.37 -10.03
N ARG A 72 -7.10 2.11 -9.97
CA ARG A 72 -7.18 1.13 -11.07
C ARG A 72 -8.05 -0.07 -10.74
N ALA A 73 -8.41 -0.25 -9.46
CA ALA A 73 -9.18 -1.37 -8.96
C ALA A 73 -10.43 -0.86 -8.23
N SER A 74 -11.50 -1.66 -8.22
CA SER A 74 -12.75 -1.31 -7.53
C SER A 74 -12.81 -1.89 -6.12
N VAL A 75 -13.41 -1.12 -5.19
CA VAL A 75 -13.66 -1.49 -3.79
C VAL A 75 -14.62 -2.68 -3.65
N TRP A 76 -15.41 -2.96 -4.70
CA TRP A 76 -16.36 -4.07 -4.73
C TRP A 76 -15.72 -5.42 -5.05
N VAL A 77 -14.57 -5.42 -5.74
CA VAL A 77 -13.86 -6.65 -6.14
C VAL A 77 -12.82 -7.06 -5.10
N TYR A 78 -12.19 -6.07 -4.46
CA TYR A 78 -11.11 -6.30 -3.50
C TYR A 78 -11.50 -5.83 -2.11
N GLU A 79 -11.21 -6.66 -1.11
CA GLU A 79 -11.42 -6.30 0.29
C GLU A 79 -10.42 -5.19 0.70
N PRO A 80 -10.87 -3.97 1.04
CA PRO A 80 -9.97 -2.83 1.24
C PRO A 80 -9.00 -2.97 2.42
N TYR A 81 -9.41 -3.66 3.48
CA TYR A 81 -8.56 -3.87 4.65
C TYR A 81 -7.50 -4.94 4.38
N LEU A 82 -7.82 -5.97 3.59
CA LEU A 82 -6.82 -6.93 3.08
C LEU A 82 -5.75 -6.23 2.24
N VAL A 83 -6.17 -5.36 1.33
CA VAL A 83 -5.25 -4.53 0.52
C VAL A 83 -4.42 -3.63 1.43
N ALA A 84 -5.04 -2.98 2.42
CA ALA A 84 -4.32 -2.11 3.36
C ALA A 84 -3.25 -2.84 4.19
N MET A 85 -3.56 -4.03 4.72
CA MET A 85 -2.57 -4.86 5.42
C MET A 85 -1.39 -5.21 4.51
N SER A 86 -1.67 -5.52 3.25
CA SER A 86 -0.66 -5.87 2.24
C SER A 86 0.16 -4.64 1.83
N CYS A 87 -0.45 -3.46 1.72
CA CYS A 87 0.27 -2.19 1.49
C CYS A 87 1.20 -1.85 2.65
N VAL A 88 0.79 -2.06 3.90
CA VAL A 88 1.65 -1.86 5.09
C VAL A 88 2.84 -2.81 5.06
N TYR A 89 2.58 -4.09 4.75
CA TYR A 89 3.64 -5.09 4.63
C TYR A 89 4.65 -4.76 3.53
N LEU A 90 4.15 -4.37 2.35
CA LEU A 90 4.97 -3.98 1.20
C LEU A 90 5.77 -2.70 1.49
N ALA A 91 5.16 -1.67 2.07
CA ALA A 91 5.84 -0.42 2.41
C ALA A 91 6.99 -0.62 3.41
N GLY A 92 6.83 -1.56 4.36
CA GLY A 92 7.92 -1.94 5.25
C GLY A 92 9.12 -2.52 4.49
N LYS A 93 8.89 -3.28 3.41
CA LYS A 93 9.97 -3.79 2.55
C LYS A 93 10.61 -2.66 1.73
N VAL A 94 9.80 -1.79 1.13
CA VAL A 94 10.29 -0.70 0.26
C VAL A 94 11.17 0.29 1.03
N GLU A 95 10.79 0.65 2.26
CA GLU A 95 11.53 1.61 3.10
C GLU A 95 12.52 0.92 4.06
N GLU A 96 12.83 -0.37 3.84
CA GLU A 96 13.76 -1.17 4.65
C GLU A 96 13.40 -1.27 6.15
N GLN A 97 12.14 -1.01 6.51
CA GLN A 97 11.59 -1.25 7.84
C GLN A 97 10.84 -2.59 7.90
N HIS A 98 11.58 -3.64 8.24
CA HIS A 98 11.05 -5.00 8.28
C HIS A 98 10.04 -5.20 9.43
N ILE A 99 8.77 -5.43 9.07
CA ILE A 99 7.68 -5.73 10.01
C ILE A 99 7.24 -7.17 9.81
N ARG A 100 7.03 -7.91 10.92
CA ARG A 100 6.57 -9.30 10.84
C ARG A 100 5.11 -9.34 10.44
N THR A 101 4.77 -10.15 9.45
CA THR A 101 3.38 -10.34 8.98
C THR A 101 2.42 -10.73 10.12
N ARG A 102 2.91 -11.51 11.09
CA ARG A 102 2.15 -11.88 12.29
C ARG A 102 1.73 -10.65 13.11
N ASP A 103 2.62 -9.68 13.27
CA ASP A 103 2.34 -8.50 14.08
C ASP A 103 1.32 -7.60 13.36
N ILE A 104 1.40 -7.50 12.03
CA ILE A 104 0.40 -6.82 11.19
C ILE A 104 -0.98 -7.47 11.43
N ILE A 105 -1.10 -8.78 11.22
CA ILE A 105 -2.37 -9.51 11.40
C ILE A 105 -2.93 -9.33 12.81
N ASN A 106 -2.08 -9.44 13.84
CA ASN A 106 -2.50 -9.28 15.23
C ASN A 106 -3.02 -7.88 15.53
N VAL A 107 -2.33 -6.84 15.05
CA VAL A 107 -2.75 -5.44 15.24
C VAL A 107 -4.03 -5.17 14.47
N SER A 108 -4.15 -5.69 13.26
CA SER A 108 -5.35 -5.57 12.42
C SER A 108 -6.56 -6.26 13.06
N HIS A 109 -6.39 -7.46 13.60
CA HIS A 109 -7.48 -8.13 14.33
C HIS A 109 -7.91 -7.33 15.57
N ARG A 110 -6.96 -6.82 16.36
CA ARG A 110 -7.27 -5.96 17.51
C ARG A 110 -7.95 -4.65 17.12
N TYR A 111 -7.76 -4.17 15.89
CA TYR A 111 -8.45 -2.99 15.37
C TYR A 111 -9.95 -3.25 15.20
N PHE A 112 -10.33 -4.39 14.62
CA PHE A 112 -11.73 -4.77 14.43
C PHE A 112 -12.39 -5.26 15.72
N ASN A 113 -11.67 -6.07 16.50
CA ASN A 113 -12.17 -6.73 17.70
C ASN A 113 -11.59 -6.09 18.96
N LYS A 114 -12.11 -4.91 19.31
CA LYS A 114 -11.67 -4.16 20.51
C LYS A 114 -11.93 -5.00 21.77
N GLY A 115 -10.87 -5.49 22.41
CA GLY A 115 -10.94 -6.24 23.67
C GLY A 115 -10.92 -7.76 23.53
N SER A 116 -10.78 -8.30 22.32
CA SER A 116 -10.57 -9.75 22.14
C SER A 116 -9.12 -10.16 22.39
N ALA A 117 -8.93 -11.43 22.77
CA ALA A 117 -7.60 -12.04 22.87
C ALA A 117 -6.85 -11.96 21.52
N PRO A 118 -5.50 -12.03 21.52
CA PRO A 118 -4.74 -12.22 20.27
C PRO A 118 -5.31 -13.42 19.49
N LEU A 119 -5.29 -13.37 18.14
CA LEU A 119 -5.64 -14.57 17.37
C LEU A 119 -4.74 -15.71 17.83
N GLU A 120 -5.36 -16.85 18.09
CA GLU A 120 -4.65 -18.11 18.17
C GLU A 120 -4.03 -18.40 16.80
N CYS A 121 -2.85 -19.02 16.76
CA CYS A 121 -2.13 -19.35 15.52
C CYS A 121 -2.78 -20.55 14.83
N ASP A 122 -4.06 -20.41 14.50
CA ASP A 122 -4.91 -21.42 13.90
C ASP A 122 -4.87 -21.36 12.38
N LYS A 123 -5.62 -22.25 11.74
CA LYS A 123 -5.76 -22.33 10.28
C LYS A 123 -6.17 -20.98 9.66
N GLU A 124 -7.09 -20.25 10.28
CA GLU A 124 -7.55 -18.93 9.80
C GLU A 124 -6.42 -17.89 9.74
N PHE A 125 -5.48 -17.94 10.68
CA PHE A 125 -4.30 -17.06 10.67
C PHE A 125 -3.41 -17.36 9.47
N TRP A 126 -3.17 -18.64 9.18
CA TRP A 126 -2.35 -19.06 8.03
C TRP A 126 -3.02 -18.70 6.71
N ASP A 127 -4.32 -18.93 6.58
CA ASP A 127 -5.09 -18.57 5.39
C ASP A 127 -5.08 -17.06 5.14
N LEU A 128 -5.22 -16.25 6.20
CA LEU A 128 -5.12 -14.79 6.11
C LEU A 128 -3.71 -14.32 5.76
N ARG A 129 -2.68 -14.93 6.36
CA ARG A 129 -1.28 -14.63 6.04
C ARG A 129 -0.99 -14.91 4.57
N ASP A 130 -1.44 -16.04 4.05
CA ASP A 130 -1.27 -16.39 2.65
C ASP A 130 -2.03 -15.41 1.75
N SER A 131 -3.24 -14.99 2.15
CA SER A 131 -4.01 -13.95 1.44
C SER A 131 -3.27 -12.61 1.38
N VAL A 132 -2.61 -12.19 2.48
CA VAL A 132 -1.79 -10.96 2.51
C VAL A 132 -0.61 -11.07 1.55
N VAL A 133 0.07 -12.21 1.51
CA VAL A 133 1.22 -12.44 0.60
C VAL A 133 0.77 -12.47 -0.86
N GLN A 134 -0.37 -13.09 -1.17
CA GLN A 134 -0.93 -13.08 -2.53
C GLN A 134 -1.38 -11.67 -2.94
N CYS A 135 -1.99 -10.92 -2.02
CA CYS A 135 -2.42 -9.56 -2.27
C CYS A 135 -1.23 -8.61 -2.47
N GLU A 136 -0.12 -8.81 -1.75
CA GLU A 136 1.14 -8.09 -2.03
C GLU A 136 1.57 -8.24 -3.49
N LEU A 137 1.64 -9.48 -4.00
CA LEU A 137 2.03 -9.74 -5.37
C LEU A 137 1.05 -9.11 -6.37
N LEU A 138 -0.24 -9.10 -6.05
CA LEU A 138 -1.27 -8.45 -6.84
C LEU A 138 -1.08 -6.93 -6.91
N ILE A 139 -0.78 -6.28 -5.78
CA ILE A 139 -0.49 -4.84 -5.72
C ILE A 139 0.72 -4.51 -6.58
N LEU A 140 1.80 -5.28 -6.47
CA LEU A 140 3.02 -5.09 -7.27
C LEU A 140 2.74 -5.15 -8.76
N ARG A 141 1.96 -6.15 -9.20
CA ARG A 141 1.55 -6.29 -10.61
C ARG A 141 0.69 -5.12 -11.07
N GLN A 142 -0.30 -4.72 -10.28
CA GLN A 142 -1.21 -3.62 -10.63
C GLN A 142 -0.50 -2.25 -10.70
N LEU A 143 0.59 -2.10 -9.96
CA LEU A 143 1.43 -0.90 -9.94
C LEU A 143 2.61 -0.99 -10.90
N ASN A 144 2.75 -2.06 -11.70
CA ASN A 144 3.90 -2.32 -12.57
C ASN A 144 5.24 -2.19 -11.82
N PHE A 145 5.29 -2.65 -10.57
CA PHE A 145 6.46 -2.56 -9.69
C PHE A 145 6.96 -1.13 -9.40
N HIS A 146 6.19 -0.09 -9.73
CA HIS A 146 6.47 1.30 -9.35
C HIS A 146 6.03 1.57 -7.91
N VAL A 147 6.84 1.12 -6.95
CA VAL A 147 6.56 1.20 -5.50
C VAL A 147 7.43 2.21 -4.75
N SER A 148 8.48 2.74 -5.39
CA SER A 148 9.30 3.81 -4.82
C SER A 148 8.56 5.14 -4.89
N PHE A 149 8.58 5.90 -3.79
CA PHE A 149 8.00 7.23 -3.71
C PHE A 149 9.04 8.21 -3.20
N GLU A 150 9.21 9.32 -3.92
CA GLU A 150 9.95 10.45 -3.40
C GLU A 150 9.04 11.20 -2.43
N HIS A 151 9.43 11.25 -1.17
CA HIS A 151 8.68 11.96 -0.16
C HIS A 151 9.02 13.46 -0.21
N PRO A 152 8.04 14.36 -0.15
CA PRO A 152 8.29 15.81 -0.27
C PRO A 152 9.09 16.42 0.89
N HIS A 153 9.46 15.61 1.88
CA HIS A 153 10.19 16.00 3.08
C HIS A 153 11.54 15.27 3.22
N GLU A 154 11.93 14.48 2.21
CA GLU A 154 13.32 14.05 2.02
C GLU A 154 14.10 15.05 1.18
#